data_AF-A0AAD6HVX9-F1
#
_entry.id   AF-A0AAD6HVX9-F1
#
_cell.length_a   1.000
_cell.length_b   1.000
_cell.length_c   1.000
_cell.angle_alpha   90.00
_cell.angle_beta   90.00
_cell.angle_gamma   90.00
#
_symmetry.space_group_name_H-M   'P 1'
#
loop_
_entity.id
_entity.type
_entity.pdbx_description
1 polymer ?
#
loop_
_entity_poly.entity_id
_entity_poly.type
_entity_poly.pdbx_seq_one_letter_code
_entity_poly.pdbx_strand_id
1 'polypeptide(L)'
;MPRRTHRKSRNGCVECKRRHIKCDEQRPICSNCTSSERACEYSVEIGTGLGVAQRKQASASRSPSSQPSQPQSSVAGANTPQGLDSEYPPVNIHHFDLLYHLTTEVFESLRPEFEGIHIPHTVLFKVAVSSPYLMNGLLALSAIHRSTLNQQEEKFYLHEATELQTRALSIFNAMKPEVNSESCVPIFLFSSILGLHEMCKIFVFRVPDFEPFMDKFVRYLSLHRGVRVVSTGLWHILKESILAPVLERAESALTKDGSLGEICLRLQNLIHSSNLPAEDATSCEQAISSLQSVLGATTSNMQVRPKIQTLLAWPVILNQGYTDLLTRREPHALVILAHFGAAVHSRRDIWVWGDGVQVIGYIGRYIAPSSPTSLGPYILANIFILLAPALFAASIYMTLGRTIRHVKGEHLSFIRISRLTKTLVWGDVLSFVIQGNSSTFSILGYTTWAKVAVDSGLAIQLISFSIFWLTALIFERRINRSSTLESLLPTNPWRKSLHMLYAVSALIMARSIFRVVEYVLGNNGYPLSHEWTLYIFDSIPMSMVMVIFLIRYPNELKPDPGLERHSDVPLAYSYSEV
;
A
#
# COMPACT_ATOMS: atom_id res chain seq x y z
N MET A 1 -26.27 11.53 -57.23
CA MET A 1 -25.03 11.64 -56.44
C MET A 1 -24.47 10.24 -56.21
N PRO A 2 -23.20 9.95 -56.54
CA PRO A 2 -22.65 8.61 -56.33
C PRO A 2 -22.44 8.38 -54.82
N ARG A 3 -22.94 7.26 -54.30
CA ARG A 3 -22.76 6.83 -52.90
C ARG A 3 -21.28 6.63 -52.62
N ARG A 4 -20.69 7.45 -51.74
CA ARG A 4 -19.31 7.25 -51.25
C ARG A 4 -19.20 5.86 -50.61
N THR A 5 -18.39 5.00 -51.19
CA THR A 5 -18.07 3.68 -50.63
C THR A 5 -17.16 3.86 -49.43
N HIS A 6 -17.66 3.57 -48.24
CA HIS A 6 -16.86 3.60 -47.00
C HIS A 6 -16.25 2.22 -46.72
N ARG A 7 -15.00 2.21 -46.25
CA ARG A 7 -14.31 1.02 -45.75
C ARG A 7 -15.03 0.51 -44.50
N LYS A 8 -15.57 -0.71 -44.56
CA LYS A 8 -16.32 -1.34 -43.45
C LYS A 8 -15.41 -1.50 -42.23
N SER A 9 -15.88 -1.06 -41.07
CA SER A 9 -15.21 -1.32 -39.78
C SER A 9 -15.34 -2.81 -39.47
N ARG A 10 -14.20 -3.47 -39.19
CA ARG A 10 -14.15 -4.93 -38.93
C ARG A 10 -14.78 -5.26 -37.58
N ASN A 11 -14.55 -4.41 -36.57
CA ASN A 11 -14.97 -4.64 -35.19
C ASN A 11 -16.14 -3.73 -34.76
N GLY A 12 -16.86 -3.14 -35.71
CA GLY A 12 -18.00 -2.28 -35.44
C GLY A 12 -19.17 -3.00 -34.77
N CYS A 13 -19.96 -2.26 -34.01
CA CYS A 13 -21.15 -2.78 -33.34
C CYS A 13 -22.18 -3.34 -34.33
N VAL A 14 -23.03 -4.25 -33.84
CA VAL A 14 -24.06 -4.95 -34.60
C VAL A 14 -25.01 -3.94 -35.26
N GLU A 15 -25.41 -2.88 -34.55
CA GLU A 15 -26.33 -1.88 -35.09
C GLU A 15 -25.73 -1.03 -36.21
N CYS A 16 -24.45 -0.62 -36.11
CA CYS A 16 -23.79 0.11 -37.20
C CYS A 16 -23.58 -0.78 -38.42
N LYS A 17 -23.25 -2.06 -38.21
CA LYS A 17 -23.16 -3.07 -39.28
C LYS A 17 -24.51 -3.26 -39.97
N ARG A 18 -25.61 -3.42 -39.21
CA ARG A 18 -26.98 -3.53 -39.71
C ARG A 18 -27.41 -2.33 -40.56
N ARG A 19 -26.98 -1.13 -40.16
CA ARG A 19 -27.29 0.14 -40.85
C ARG A 19 -26.36 0.44 -42.03
N HIS A 20 -25.36 -0.41 -42.31
CA HIS A 20 -24.34 -0.19 -43.33
C HIS A 20 -23.61 1.16 -43.21
N ILE A 21 -23.42 1.65 -41.99
CA ILE A 21 -22.66 2.87 -41.68
C ILE A 21 -21.35 2.51 -40.98
N LYS A 22 -20.33 3.39 -41.08
CA LYS A 22 -19.04 3.17 -40.42
C LYS A 22 -19.21 3.36 -38.90
N CYS A 23 -18.89 2.34 -38.11
CA CYS A 23 -18.78 2.43 -36.66
C CYS A 23 -17.43 3.08 -36.28
N ASP A 24 -17.43 3.90 -35.24
CA ASP A 24 -16.26 4.49 -34.59
C ASP A 24 -15.65 3.58 -33.51
N GLU A 25 -16.25 2.41 -33.26
CA GLU A 25 -15.75 1.35 -32.37
C GLU A 25 -15.57 1.78 -30.89
N GLN A 26 -16.10 2.94 -30.49
CA GLN A 26 -16.12 3.38 -29.10
C GLN A 26 -17.00 2.46 -28.25
N ARG A 27 -16.50 2.12 -27.05
CA ARG A 27 -17.18 1.27 -26.06
C ARG A 27 -17.48 2.12 -24.81
N PRO A 28 -18.63 1.92 -24.13
CA PRO A 28 -19.61 0.85 -24.34
C PRO A 28 -20.59 1.09 -25.52
N ILE A 29 -20.79 2.34 -25.94
CA ILE A 29 -21.74 2.73 -27.00
C ILE A 29 -20.99 3.60 -28.03
N CYS A 30 -21.18 3.32 -29.32
CA CYS A 30 -20.56 4.06 -30.40
C CYS A 30 -21.31 5.38 -30.70
N SER A 31 -20.62 6.42 -31.19
CA SER A 31 -21.20 7.78 -31.38
C SER A 31 -22.44 7.80 -32.29
N ASN A 32 -22.47 6.90 -33.29
CA ASN A 32 -23.62 6.77 -34.19
C ASN A 32 -24.84 6.14 -33.51
N CYS A 33 -24.65 5.23 -32.56
CA CYS A 33 -25.76 4.66 -31.79
C CYS A 33 -26.23 5.62 -30.70
N THR A 34 -25.32 6.39 -30.10
CA THR A 34 -25.65 7.47 -29.16
C THR A 34 -26.52 8.54 -29.82
N SER A 35 -26.10 9.06 -30.98
CA SER A 35 -26.83 10.12 -31.71
C SER A 35 -28.15 9.66 -32.32
N SER A 36 -28.38 8.35 -32.42
CA SER A 36 -29.64 7.80 -32.95
C SER A 36 -30.48 7.08 -31.89
N GLU A 37 -30.07 7.16 -30.62
CA GLU A 37 -30.74 6.56 -29.45
C GLU A 37 -31.05 5.06 -29.65
N ARG A 38 -30.08 4.30 -30.16
CA ARG A 38 -30.21 2.85 -30.42
C ARG A 38 -29.30 2.02 -29.53
N ALA A 39 -29.77 0.81 -29.18
CA ALA A 39 -29.00 -0.17 -28.43
C ALA A 39 -27.70 -0.56 -29.17
N CYS A 40 -26.54 -0.30 -28.58
CA CYS A 40 -25.25 -0.58 -29.21
C CYS A 40 -24.65 -1.85 -28.63
N GLU A 41 -24.62 -2.92 -29.43
CA GLU A 41 -24.10 -4.22 -29.01
C GLU A 41 -22.88 -4.63 -29.85
N TYR A 42 -21.83 -5.14 -29.21
CA TYR A 42 -20.66 -5.70 -29.87
C TYR A 42 -20.66 -7.21 -29.67
N SER A 43 -20.63 -7.98 -30.78
CA SER A 43 -20.55 -9.44 -30.73
C SER A 43 -19.24 -9.88 -30.06
N VAL A 44 -19.36 -10.69 -29.02
CA VAL A 44 -18.23 -11.34 -28.34
C VAL A 44 -17.92 -12.64 -29.09
N GLU A 45 -16.84 -12.66 -29.86
CA GLU A 45 -16.36 -13.90 -30.48
C GLU A 45 -15.59 -14.73 -29.44
N ILE A 46 -16.23 -15.78 -28.94
CA ILE A 46 -15.59 -16.85 -28.16
C ILE A 46 -14.86 -17.74 -29.18
N GLY A 47 -13.53 -17.72 -29.15
CA GLY A 47 -12.70 -18.49 -30.07
C GLY A 47 -12.80 -19.99 -29.85
N THR A 48 -13.31 -20.72 -30.84
CA THR A 48 -13.03 -22.15 -31.08
C THR A 48 -12.90 -22.39 -32.59
N GLY A 49 -11.69 -22.69 -33.08
CA GLY A 49 -11.47 -23.45 -34.32
C GLY A 49 -11.40 -24.94 -33.96
N LEU A 50 -11.75 -25.94 -34.77
CA LEU A 50 -11.55 -26.29 -36.19
C LEU A 50 -12.52 -27.47 -36.49
N GLY A 51 -12.96 -27.88 -37.68
CA GLY A 51 -12.78 -27.59 -39.11
C GLY A 51 -13.95 -28.29 -39.86
N VAL A 52 -14.02 -28.61 -41.17
CA VAL A 52 -13.06 -28.80 -42.26
C VAL A 52 -13.84 -28.78 -43.60
N ALA A 53 -13.23 -28.14 -44.61
CA ALA A 53 -13.23 -28.33 -46.08
C ALA A 53 -14.51 -28.51 -46.94
N GLN A 54 -14.63 -27.66 -47.97
CA GLN A 54 -14.43 -27.95 -49.42
C GLN A 54 -14.81 -26.69 -50.25
N ARG A 55 -14.28 -26.31 -51.42
CA ARG A 55 -13.10 -26.64 -52.26
C ARG A 55 -13.11 -25.59 -53.41
N LYS A 56 -11.94 -25.01 -53.75
CA LYS A 56 -11.37 -24.75 -55.11
C LYS A 56 -10.74 -23.36 -55.36
N GLN A 57 -9.45 -23.45 -55.76
CA GLN A 57 -8.70 -22.67 -56.77
C GLN A 57 -8.41 -21.18 -56.48
N ALA A 58 -7.23 -20.62 -56.72
CA ALA A 58 -5.93 -21.08 -57.20
C ALA A 58 -4.90 -19.98 -56.86
N SER A 59 -3.62 -20.31 -56.64
CA SER A 59 -2.48 -19.42 -56.93
C SER A 59 -1.17 -20.20 -56.91
N ALA A 60 -0.29 -19.81 -57.83
CA ALA A 60 0.84 -20.58 -58.30
C ALA A 60 2.10 -20.48 -57.42
N SER A 61 2.82 -21.60 -57.37
CA SER A 61 4.28 -21.76 -57.51
C SER A 61 5.23 -21.03 -56.54
N ARG A 62 5.97 -21.81 -55.72
CA ARG A 62 7.38 -22.20 -55.92
C ARG A 62 7.98 -22.78 -54.61
N SER A 63 8.44 -24.02 -54.67
CA SER A 63 9.49 -24.63 -53.82
C SER A 63 10.79 -24.66 -54.67
N PRO A 64 11.99 -25.14 -54.23
CA PRO A 64 12.33 -26.12 -53.16
C PRO A 64 13.57 -25.67 -52.31
N SER A 65 14.25 -26.41 -51.42
CA SER A 65 14.48 -27.85 -51.27
C SER A 65 15.07 -28.22 -49.88
N SER A 66 14.88 -29.50 -49.48
CA SER A 66 15.88 -30.48 -48.94
C SER A 66 16.77 -30.11 -47.73
N GLN A 67 17.04 -30.91 -46.68
CA GLN A 67 17.05 -32.37 -46.41
C GLN A 67 17.58 -32.58 -44.93
N PRO A 68 17.95 -33.77 -44.39
CA PRO A 68 17.08 -34.76 -43.71
C PRO A 68 17.59 -35.26 -42.30
N SER A 69 16.86 -36.21 -41.70
CA SER A 69 17.30 -37.22 -40.68
C SER A 69 17.50 -36.75 -39.22
N GLN A 70 17.09 -37.43 -38.13
CA GLN A 70 17.01 -38.86 -37.80
C GLN A 70 16.06 -39.10 -36.56
N PRO A 71 15.82 -40.35 -36.12
CA PRO A 71 14.52 -40.82 -35.57
C PRO A 71 14.48 -40.93 -34.04
N GLN A 72 13.27 -40.95 -33.45
CA GLN A 72 13.05 -41.62 -32.17
C GLN A 72 11.59 -42.09 -31.99
N SER A 73 11.48 -43.43 -31.96
CA SER A 73 10.57 -44.27 -31.16
C SER A 73 9.08 -43.91 -31.09
N SER A 74 8.33 -44.70 -31.84
CA SER A 74 6.93 -45.03 -31.65
C SER A 74 6.62 -45.61 -30.27
N VAL A 75 5.68 -45.00 -29.55
CA VAL A 75 4.69 -45.72 -28.74
C VAL A 75 3.32 -45.23 -29.20
N ALA A 76 2.64 -46.10 -29.94
CA ALA A 76 1.25 -45.91 -30.32
C ALA A 76 0.35 -46.35 -29.16
N GLY A 77 -0.74 -45.62 -28.97
CA GLY A 77 -1.99 -46.20 -28.47
C GLY A 77 -2.41 -45.80 -27.06
N ALA A 78 -2.95 -44.59 -26.91
CA ALA A 78 -4.06 -44.37 -26.00
C ALA A 78 -5.05 -43.42 -26.69
N ASN A 79 -6.03 -44.03 -27.37
CA ASN A 79 -7.21 -43.36 -27.88
C ASN A 79 -7.90 -42.63 -26.72
N THR A 80 -7.81 -41.30 -26.67
CA THR A 80 -8.75 -40.51 -25.87
C THR A 80 -10.09 -40.51 -26.63
N PRO A 81 -11.20 -40.96 -26.02
CA PRO A 81 -12.50 -40.88 -26.68
C PRO A 81 -12.87 -39.40 -26.84
N GLN A 82 -12.85 -38.91 -28.07
CA GLN A 82 -13.58 -37.70 -28.45
C GLN A 82 -15.07 -38.07 -28.49
N GLY A 83 -15.90 -37.32 -27.77
CA GLY A 83 -17.35 -37.37 -27.89
C GLY A 83 -18.07 -37.99 -26.68
N LEU A 84 -18.15 -37.24 -25.59
CA LEU A 84 -19.30 -37.27 -24.69
C LEU A 84 -19.82 -35.83 -24.67
N ASP A 85 -20.75 -35.53 -25.57
CA ASP A 85 -21.64 -34.38 -25.39
C ASP A 85 -22.43 -34.66 -24.10
N SER A 86 -21.89 -34.20 -22.97
CA SER A 86 -22.53 -34.37 -21.68
C SER A 86 -23.84 -33.57 -21.71
N GLU A 87 -24.95 -34.28 -21.72
CA GLU A 87 -26.32 -33.76 -21.54
C GLU A 87 -26.46 -32.93 -20.24
N TYR A 88 -25.48 -33.06 -19.33
CA TYR A 88 -25.40 -32.35 -18.06
C TYR A 88 -24.34 -31.24 -18.08
N PRO A 89 -24.63 -30.09 -17.44
CA PRO A 89 -23.63 -29.03 -17.25
C PRO A 89 -22.39 -29.59 -16.55
N PRO A 90 -21.17 -29.28 -17.04
CA PRO A 90 -19.95 -29.73 -16.38
C PRO A 90 -19.83 -29.12 -14.97
N VAL A 91 -19.32 -29.89 -14.02
CA VAL A 91 -19.03 -29.39 -12.68
C VAL A 91 -17.97 -28.30 -12.77
N ASN A 92 -18.27 -27.13 -12.20
CA ASN A 92 -17.31 -26.02 -12.16
C ASN A 92 -16.24 -26.28 -11.08
N ILE A 93 -15.13 -26.88 -11.51
CA ILE A 93 -13.98 -27.20 -10.64
C ILE A 93 -13.39 -25.94 -9.99
N HIS A 94 -13.42 -24.80 -10.67
CA HIS A 94 -12.86 -23.56 -10.14
C HIS A 94 -13.66 -23.05 -8.93
N HIS A 95 -14.99 -23.06 -8.99
CA HIS A 95 -15.83 -22.71 -7.85
C HIS A 95 -15.66 -23.70 -6.69
N PHE A 96 -15.42 -24.98 -6.98
CA PHE A 96 -15.15 -25.98 -5.95
C PHE A 96 -13.81 -25.73 -5.24
N ASP A 97 -12.76 -25.36 -5.98
CA ASP A 97 -11.46 -24.95 -5.42
C ASP A 97 -11.60 -23.69 -4.54
N LEU A 98 -12.35 -22.68 -4.98
CA LEU A 98 -12.63 -21.48 -4.18
C LEU A 98 -13.45 -21.80 -2.91
N LEU A 99 -14.39 -22.73 -3.00
CA LEU A 99 -15.17 -23.21 -1.86
C LEU A 99 -14.31 -24.00 -0.87
N TYR A 100 -13.42 -24.86 -1.37
CA TYR A 100 -12.46 -25.58 -0.54
C TYR A 100 -11.57 -24.58 0.21
N HIS A 101 -10.96 -23.63 -0.51
CA HIS A 101 -10.14 -22.57 0.07
C HIS A 101 -10.90 -21.71 1.09
N LEU A 102 -12.19 -21.44 0.88
CA LEU A 102 -13.05 -20.75 1.85
C LEU A 102 -13.03 -21.48 3.20
N THR A 103 -13.22 -22.79 3.16
CA THR A 103 -13.34 -23.64 4.35
C THR A 103 -12.04 -23.88 5.06
N THR A 104 -10.94 -24.03 4.32
CA THR A 104 -9.65 -24.44 4.87
C THR A 104 -8.74 -23.29 5.23
N GLU A 105 -8.85 -22.14 4.56
CA GLU A 105 -7.91 -21.03 4.72
C GLU A 105 -8.60 -19.73 5.12
N VAL A 106 -9.67 -19.33 4.44
CA VAL A 106 -10.34 -18.05 4.73
C VAL A 106 -10.94 -18.05 6.13
N PHE A 107 -11.73 -19.07 6.47
CA PHE A 107 -12.34 -19.16 7.79
C PHE A 107 -11.32 -19.39 8.91
N GLU A 108 -10.27 -20.17 8.65
CA GLU A 108 -9.17 -20.35 9.60
C GLU A 108 -8.44 -19.04 9.89
N SER A 109 -8.16 -18.24 8.86
CA SER A 109 -7.46 -16.96 9.01
C SER A 109 -8.25 -15.93 9.85
N LEU A 110 -9.58 -16.05 9.89
CA LEU A 110 -10.45 -15.16 10.66
C LEU A 110 -10.83 -15.74 12.03
N ARG A 111 -10.61 -17.04 12.27
CA ARG A 111 -11.01 -17.75 13.49
C ARG A 111 -10.57 -17.06 14.79
N PRO A 112 -9.32 -16.59 14.96
CA PRO A 112 -8.86 -15.96 16.21
C PRO A 112 -9.71 -14.74 16.61
N GLU A 113 -10.27 -14.03 15.63
CA GLU A 113 -11.10 -12.85 15.88
C GLU A 113 -12.54 -13.17 16.28
N PHE A 114 -12.98 -14.38 15.98
CA PHE A 114 -14.31 -14.91 16.30
C PHE A 114 -14.25 -16.01 17.37
N GLU A 115 -13.12 -16.12 18.09
CA GLU A 115 -12.95 -17.08 19.17
C GLU A 115 -14.03 -16.87 20.26
N GLY A 116 -14.78 -17.92 20.58
CA GLY A 116 -15.95 -17.84 21.47
C GLY A 116 -17.26 -17.37 20.82
N ILE A 117 -17.29 -17.18 19.49
CA ILE A 117 -18.51 -17.04 18.67
C ILE A 117 -18.59 -18.21 17.68
N HIS A 118 -19.29 -19.28 18.05
CA HIS A 118 -19.52 -20.40 17.13
C HIS A 118 -20.79 -20.17 16.31
N ILE A 119 -20.65 -19.61 15.11
CA ILE A 119 -21.56 -20.00 14.01
C ILE A 119 -20.92 -21.21 13.35
N PRO A 120 -21.50 -22.42 13.48
CA PRO A 120 -20.96 -23.58 12.81
C PRO A 120 -20.90 -23.33 11.30
N HIS A 121 -19.74 -23.58 10.66
CA HIS A 121 -19.61 -23.44 9.21
C HIS A 121 -20.71 -24.20 8.47
N THR A 122 -21.15 -25.34 9.01
CA THR A 122 -22.28 -26.14 8.50
C THR A 122 -23.58 -25.35 8.38
N VAL A 123 -23.88 -24.45 9.34
CA VAL A 123 -25.08 -23.61 9.33
C VAL A 123 -24.91 -22.49 8.28
N LEU A 124 -23.74 -21.84 8.22
CA LEU A 124 -23.45 -20.83 7.20
C LEU A 124 -23.58 -21.39 5.78
N PHE A 125 -23.05 -22.59 5.53
CA PHE A 125 -23.17 -23.25 4.23
C PHE A 125 -24.60 -23.68 3.90
N LYS A 126 -25.36 -24.16 4.89
CA LYS A 126 -26.78 -24.48 4.69
C LYS A 126 -27.56 -23.26 4.19
N VAL A 127 -27.27 -22.08 4.75
CA VAL A 127 -27.88 -20.82 4.31
C VAL A 127 -27.38 -20.40 2.92
N ALA A 128 -26.07 -20.52 2.67
CA ALA A 128 -25.46 -20.12 1.40
C ALA A 128 -25.91 -20.98 0.21
N VAL A 129 -26.05 -22.30 0.39
CA VAL A 129 -26.51 -23.21 -0.68
C VAL A 129 -27.94 -22.89 -1.12
N SER A 130 -28.80 -22.47 -0.17
CA SER A 130 -30.17 -22.05 -0.46
C SER A 130 -30.27 -20.63 -1.04
N SER A 131 -29.17 -19.87 -1.05
CA SER A 131 -29.14 -18.45 -1.41
C SER A 131 -28.05 -18.18 -2.46
N PRO A 132 -28.33 -18.32 -3.77
CA PRO A 132 -27.29 -18.28 -4.80
C PRO A 132 -26.45 -17.00 -4.83
N TYR A 133 -27.03 -15.83 -4.52
CA TYR A 133 -26.26 -14.58 -4.39
C TYR A 133 -25.26 -14.63 -3.24
N LEU A 134 -25.63 -15.21 -2.10
CA LEU A 134 -24.76 -15.35 -0.94
C LEU A 134 -23.59 -16.29 -1.24
N MET A 135 -23.85 -17.42 -1.93
CA MET A 135 -22.79 -18.33 -2.37
C MET A 135 -21.79 -17.63 -3.29
N ASN A 136 -22.26 -16.89 -4.30
CA ASN A 136 -21.36 -16.14 -5.18
C ASN A 136 -20.55 -15.08 -4.41
N GLY A 137 -21.14 -14.42 -3.41
CA GLY A 137 -20.43 -13.50 -2.52
C GLY A 137 -19.31 -14.19 -1.71
N LEU A 138 -19.59 -15.38 -1.15
CA LEU A 138 -18.60 -16.16 -0.41
C LEU A 138 -17.44 -16.63 -1.32
N LEU A 139 -17.73 -17.08 -2.53
CA LEU A 139 -16.69 -17.44 -3.51
C LEU A 139 -15.86 -16.23 -3.95
N ALA A 140 -16.50 -15.07 -4.12
CA ALA A 140 -15.79 -13.82 -4.39
C ALA A 140 -14.82 -13.45 -3.27
N LEU A 141 -15.20 -13.67 -2.01
CA LEU A 141 -14.34 -13.44 -0.85
C LEU A 141 -13.12 -14.38 -0.86
N SER A 142 -13.31 -15.66 -1.20
CA SER A 142 -12.20 -16.61 -1.39
C SER A 142 -11.24 -16.18 -2.48
N ALA A 143 -11.76 -15.70 -3.61
CA ALA A 143 -10.93 -15.20 -4.69
C ALA A 143 -10.11 -13.98 -4.23
N ILE A 144 -10.70 -13.04 -3.47
CA ILE A 144 -9.92 -11.95 -2.86
C ILE A 144 -8.82 -12.50 -1.97
N HIS A 145 -9.11 -13.41 -1.06
CA HIS A 145 -8.08 -13.95 -0.16
C HIS A 145 -6.92 -14.57 -0.94
N ARG A 146 -7.21 -15.39 -1.98
CA ARG A 146 -6.16 -15.93 -2.86
C ARG A 146 -5.32 -14.86 -3.55
N SER A 147 -5.94 -13.76 -3.99
CA SER A 147 -5.19 -12.65 -4.60
C SER A 147 -4.19 -12.00 -3.62
N THR A 148 -4.43 -12.09 -2.30
CA THR A 148 -3.48 -11.60 -1.27
C THR A 148 -2.30 -12.54 -1.03
N LEU A 149 -2.44 -13.84 -1.34
CA LEU A 149 -1.40 -14.85 -1.14
C LEU A 149 -0.48 -14.98 -2.37
N ASN A 150 -1.04 -14.89 -3.57
CA ASN A 150 -0.34 -15.17 -4.83
C ASN A 150 -0.16 -13.93 -5.70
N GLN A 151 0.99 -13.26 -5.60
CA GLN A 151 1.28 -12.04 -6.37
C GLN A 151 1.30 -12.24 -7.90
N GLN A 152 1.61 -13.46 -8.38
CA GLN A 152 1.64 -13.76 -9.82
C GLN A 152 0.23 -13.86 -10.43
N GLU A 153 -0.75 -14.33 -9.66
CA GLU A 153 -2.13 -14.55 -10.09
C GLU A 153 -3.10 -13.50 -9.50
N GLU A 154 -2.59 -12.48 -8.81
CA GLU A 154 -3.36 -11.43 -8.16
C GLU A 154 -4.45 -10.87 -9.07
N LYS A 155 -4.09 -10.47 -10.30
CA LYS A 155 -5.03 -9.89 -11.28
C LYS A 155 -6.12 -10.86 -11.71
N PHE A 156 -5.80 -12.15 -11.82
CA PHE A 156 -6.75 -13.18 -12.20
C PHE A 156 -7.82 -13.34 -11.11
N TYR A 157 -7.41 -13.55 -9.87
CA TYR A 157 -8.34 -13.70 -8.76
C TYR A 157 -9.12 -12.43 -8.43
N LEU A 158 -8.53 -11.23 -8.63
CA LEU A 158 -9.27 -9.97 -8.50
C LEU A 158 -10.36 -9.80 -9.56
N HIS A 159 -10.08 -10.23 -10.79
CA HIS A 159 -11.08 -10.26 -11.85
C HIS A 159 -12.20 -11.24 -11.50
N GLU A 160 -11.85 -12.47 -11.11
CA GLU A 160 -12.79 -13.51 -10.70
C GLU A 160 -13.68 -13.04 -9.53
N ALA A 161 -13.08 -12.42 -8.50
CA ALA A 161 -13.81 -11.85 -7.38
C ALA A 161 -14.83 -10.81 -7.84
N THR A 162 -14.45 -9.93 -8.78
CA THR A 162 -15.33 -8.87 -9.29
C THR A 162 -16.47 -9.46 -10.15
N GLU A 163 -16.20 -10.47 -10.97
CA GLU A 163 -17.22 -11.18 -11.75
C GLU A 163 -18.23 -11.89 -10.84
N LEU A 164 -17.75 -12.65 -9.85
CA LEU A 164 -18.59 -13.34 -8.87
C LEU A 164 -19.44 -12.36 -8.05
N GLN A 165 -18.87 -11.24 -7.61
CA GLN A 165 -19.61 -10.18 -6.92
C GLN A 165 -20.68 -9.55 -7.81
N THR A 166 -20.36 -9.25 -9.08
CA THR A 166 -21.30 -8.70 -10.06
C THR A 166 -22.45 -9.66 -10.31
N ARG A 167 -22.14 -10.96 -10.45
CA ARG A 167 -23.14 -12.02 -10.58
C ARG A 167 -24.03 -12.11 -9.34
N ALA A 168 -23.44 -12.06 -8.14
CA ALA A 168 -24.19 -12.06 -6.89
C ALA A 168 -25.19 -10.90 -6.81
N LEU A 169 -24.74 -9.68 -7.15
CA LEU A 169 -25.60 -8.49 -7.19
C LEU A 169 -26.71 -8.62 -8.24
N SER A 170 -26.41 -9.19 -9.42
CA SER A 170 -27.42 -9.40 -10.46
C SER A 170 -28.52 -10.36 -10.00
N ILE A 171 -28.14 -11.46 -9.33
CA ILE A 171 -29.06 -12.45 -8.78
C ILE A 171 -29.90 -11.83 -7.66
N PHE A 172 -29.27 -11.10 -6.75
CA PHE A 172 -29.95 -10.41 -5.64
C PHE A 172 -31.00 -9.42 -6.16
N ASN A 173 -30.62 -8.57 -7.13
CA ASN A 173 -31.51 -7.58 -7.73
C ASN A 173 -32.63 -8.22 -8.57
N ALA A 174 -32.36 -9.36 -9.23
CA ALA A 174 -33.36 -10.09 -10.01
C ALA A 174 -34.40 -10.78 -9.12
N MET A 175 -33.97 -11.37 -8.00
CA MET A 175 -34.88 -12.05 -7.07
C MET A 175 -35.74 -11.07 -6.26
N LYS A 176 -35.29 -9.83 -6.07
CA LYS A 176 -35.98 -8.82 -5.24
C LYS A 176 -36.52 -9.43 -3.94
N PRO A 177 -35.65 -10.04 -3.11
CA PRO A 177 -36.10 -10.82 -1.98
C PRO A 177 -36.91 -9.93 -1.02
N GLU A 178 -38.16 -10.33 -0.76
CA GLU A 178 -38.97 -9.69 0.26
C GLU A 178 -38.32 -9.95 1.62
N VAL A 179 -38.31 -8.91 2.44
CA VAL A 179 -37.67 -8.94 3.75
C VAL A 179 -38.58 -9.66 4.73
N ASN A 180 -38.23 -10.90 5.10
CA ASN A 180 -38.97 -11.73 6.04
C ASN A 180 -37.99 -12.53 6.95
N SER A 181 -38.52 -13.34 7.86
CA SER A 181 -37.71 -14.12 8.82
C SER A 181 -36.77 -15.12 8.16
N GLU A 182 -37.10 -15.63 6.96
CA GLU A 182 -36.29 -16.62 6.23
C GLU A 182 -35.19 -15.96 5.37
N SER A 183 -35.46 -14.79 4.79
CA SER A 183 -34.55 -14.07 3.90
C SER A 183 -33.60 -13.11 4.63
N CYS A 184 -33.95 -12.69 5.85
CA CYS A 184 -33.22 -11.68 6.62
C CYS A 184 -31.75 -12.05 6.87
N VAL A 185 -31.47 -13.29 7.31
CA VAL A 185 -30.11 -13.77 7.57
C VAL A 185 -29.26 -13.81 6.28
N PRO A 186 -29.71 -14.44 5.17
CA PRO A 186 -29.03 -14.36 3.89
C PRO A 186 -28.74 -12.94 3.39
N ILE A 187 -29.71 -12.02 3.48
CA ILE A 187 -29.58 -10.63 3.04
C ILE A 187 -28.51 -9.91 3.87
N PHE A 188 -28.55 -10.09 5.19
CA PHE A 188 -27.56 -9.50 6.10
C PHE A 188 -26.16 -10.02 5.82
N LEU A 189 -25.97 -11.35 5.75
CA LEU A 189 -24.67 -11.96 5.47
C LEU A 189 -24.11 -11.53 4.11
N PHE A 190 -24.95 -11.50 3.08
CA PHE A 190 -24.54 -11.03 1.75
C PHE A 190 -24.09 -9.57 1.79
N SER A 191 -24.84 -8.73 2.50
CA SER A 191 -24.51 -7.32 2.69
C SER A 191 -23.20 -7.12 3.46
N SER A 192 -22.94 -7.92 4.49
CA SER A 192 -21.67 -7.92 5.23
C SER A 192 -20.49 -8.34 4.34
N ILE A 193 -20.68 -9.36 3.50
CA ILE A 193 -19.66 -9.84 2.56
C ILE A 193 -19.37 -8.81 1.48
N LEU A 194 -20.38 -8.14 0.93
CA LEU A 194 -20.20 -7.03 -0.01
C LEU A 194 -19.38 -5.91 0.62
N GLY A 195 -19.69 -5.56 1.87
CA GLY A 195 -18.92 -4.59 2.63
C GLY A 195 -17.46 -4.98 2.80
N LEU A 196 -17.22 -6.19 3.28
CA LEU A 196 -15.88 -6.75 3.45
C LEU A 196 -15.10 -6.76 2.13
N HIS A 197 -15.74 -7.11 1.02
CA HIS A 197 -15.16 -7.11 -0.33
C HIS A 197 -14.68 -5.70 -0.74
N GLU A 198 -15.55 -4.70 -0.65
CA GLU A 198 -15.20 -3.31 -1.01
C GLU A 198 -14.10 -2.76 -0.11
N MET A 199 -14.15 -3.09 1.18
CA MET A 199 -13.15 -2.70 2.15
C MET A 199 -11.77 -3.30 1.82
N CYS A 200 -11.69 -4.61 1.54
CA CYS A 200 -10.45 -5.24 1.09
C CYS A 200 -9.89 -4.55 -0.15
N LYS A 201 -10.74 -4.19 -1.13
CA LYS A 201 -10.33 -3.45 -2.33
C LYS A 201 -9.77 -2.06 -2.04
N ILE A 202 -10.24 -1.41 -1.00
CA ILE A 202 -9.77 -0.08 -0.60
C ILE A 202 -8.44 -0.15 0.16
N PHE A 203 -8.32 -1.08 1.11
CA PHE A 203 -7.19 -1.11 2.05
C PHE A 203 -6.02 -2.00 1.59
N VAL A 204 -6.28 -3.09 0.88
CA VAL A 204 -5.26 -4.05 0.43
C VAL A 204 -4.71 -3.67 -0.93
N PHE A 205 -5.58 -3.36 -1.89
CA PHE A 205 -5.20 -3.10 -3.28
C PHE A 205 -5.00 -1.61 -3.50
N ARG A 206 -3.72 -1.19 -3.44
CA ARG A 206 -3.29 0.21 -3.44
C ARG A 206 -3.92 1.04 -4.55
N VAL A 207 -4.55 2.15 -4.17
CA VAL A 207 -4.90 3.24 -5.08
C VAL A 207 -3.73 4.22 -5.11
N PRO A 208 -3.26 4.66 -6.29
CA PRO A 208 -2.05 5.49 -6.39
C PRO A 208 -2.20 6.92 -5.84
N ASP A 209 -3.43 7.41 -5.67
CA ASP A 209 -3.72 8.80 -5.35
C ASP A 209 -4.81 8.96 -4.27
N PHE A 210 -4.84 10.11 -3.59
CA PHE A 210 -5.81 10.45 -2.54
C PHE A 210 -7.25 10.58 -3.07
N GLU A 211 -7.43 11.27 -4.21
CA GLU A 211 -8.76 11.56 -4.76
C GLU A 211 -9.55 10.27 -5.07
N PRO A 212 -9.01 9.30 -5.83
CA PRO A 212 -9.75 8.08 -6.12
C PRO A 212 -9.87 7.15 -4.89
N PHE A 213 -8.99 7.29 -3.89
CA PHE A 213 -9.14 6.60 -2.61
C PHE A 213 -10.36 7.13 -1.85
N MET A 214 -10.46 8.45 -1.70
CA MET A 214 -11.58 9.09 -1.01
C MET A 214 -12.92 8.81 -1.68
N ASP A 215 -12.96 8.89 -3.02
CA ASP A 215 -14.19 8.61 -3.77
C ASP A 215 -14.67 7.17 -3.57
N LYS A 216 -13.74 6.20 -3.55
CA LYS A 216 -14.05 4.80 -3.24
C LYS A 216 -14.47 4.62 -1.79
N PHE A 217 -13.80 5.27 -0.84
CA PHE A 217 -14.11 5.17 0.58
C PHE A 217 -15.48 5.76 0.91
N VAL A 218 -15.83 6.93 0.38
CA VAL A 218 -17.17 7.55 0.53
C VAL A 218 -18.25 6.69 -0.14
N ARG A 219 -17.96 6.11 -1.31
CA ARG A 219 -18.87 5.16 -1.97
C ARG A 219 -19.10 3.91 -1.11
N TYR A 220 -18.05 3.40 -0.47
CA TYR A 220 -18.12 2.30 0.48
C TYR A 220 -19.00 2.65 1.69
N LEU A 221 -18.82 3.84 2.29
CA LEU A 221 -19.69 4.32 3.38
C LEU A 221 -21.16 4.41 2.93
N SER A 222 -21.39 4.90 1.72
CA SER A 222 -22.73 5.02 1.13
C SER A 222 -23.38 3.65 0.89
N LEU A 223 -22.61 2.66 0.44
CA LEU A 223 -23.08 1.28 0.27
C LEU A 223 -23.49 0.67 1.62
N HIS A 224 -22.65 0.81 2.64
CA HIS A 224 -22.96 0.32 3.99
C HIS A 224 -24.13 1.03 4.66
N ARG A 225 -24.39 2.28 4.32
CA ARG A 225 -25.59 2.97 4.78
C ARG A 225 -26.86 2.31 4.25
N GLY A 226 -26.87 1.88 2.98
CA GLY A 226 -27.97 1.10 2.42
C GLY A 226 -28.21 -0.19 3.22
N VAL A 227 -27.13 -0.88 3.57
CA VAL A 227 -27.15 -2.07 4.43
C VAL A 227 -27.66 -1.73 5.84
N ARG A 228 -27.24 -0.62 6.45
CA ARG A 228 -27.69 -0.20 7.79
C ARG A 228 -29.18 0.08 7.82
N VAL A 229 -29.70 0.84 6.85
CA VAL A 229 -31.13 1.19 6.78
C VAL A 229 -32.00 -0.08 6.69
N VAL A 230 -31.57 -1.04 5.87
CA VAL A 230 -32.21 -2.37 5.79
C VAL A 230 -32.06 -3.13 7.11
N SER A 231 -30.88 -3.10 7.73
CA SER A 231 -30.58 -3.81 8.98
C SER A 231 -31.29 -3.25 10.20
N THR A 232 -31.54 -1.93 10.29
CA THR A 232 -32.22 -1.31 11.44
C THR A 232 -33.67 -1.74 11.57
N GLY A 233 -34.39 -1.90 10.44
CA GLY A 233 -35.75 -2.45 10.45
C GLY A 233 -35.79 -3.95 10.76
N LEU A 234 -34.66 -4.63 10.59
CA LEU A 234 -34.49 -6.08 10.74
C LEU A 234 -33.80 -6.51 12.04
N TRP A 235 -33.36 -5.55 12.85
CA TRP A 235 -32.45 -5.79 13.96
C TRP A 235 -33.03 -6.75 15.00
N HIS A 236 -34.33 -6.63 15.29
CA HIS A 236 -35.04 -7.53 16.19
C HIS A 236 -35.07 -8.98 15.67
N ILE A 237 -35.39 -9.16 14.39
CA ILE A 237 -35.44 -10.49 13.74
C ILE A 237 -34.04 -11.12 13.70
N LEU A 238 -33.02 -10.31 13.43
CA LEU A 238 -31.62 -10.76 13.41
C LEU A 238 -31.15 -11.21 14.81
N LYS A 239 -31.57 -10.50 15.87
CA LYS A 239 -31.29 -10.86 17.26
C LYS A 239 -31.96 -12.15 17.73
N GLU A 240 -33.02 -12.59 17.05
CA GLU A 240 -33.69 -13.88 17.32
C GLU A 240 -33.18 -15.02 16.40
N SER A 241 -32.24 -14.72 15.51
CA SER A 241 -31.73 -15.67 14.52
C SER A 241 -30.44 -16.36 14.96
N ILE A 242 -29.89 -17.22 14.09
CA ILE A 242 -28.55 -17.83 14.27
C ILE A 242 -27.41 -16.82 14.44
N LEU A 243 -27.63 -15.55 14.07
CA LEU A 243 -26.64 -14.47 14.18
C LEU A 243 -26.64 -13.78 15.54
N ALA A 244 -27.61 -14.05 16.42
CA ALA A 244 -27.71 -13.47 17.75
C ALA A 244 -26.37 -13.35 18.50
N PRO A 245 -25.56 -14.43 18.66
CA PRO A 245 -24.30 -14.34 19.42
C PRO A 245 -23.24 -13.46 18.75
N VAL A 246 -23.28 -13.29 17.43
CA VAL A 246 -22.40 -12.34 16.71
C VAL A 246 -22.86 -10.91 16.97
N LEU A 247 -24.16 -10.66 16.86
CA LEU A 247 -24.76 -9.33 16.96
C LEU A 247 -24.63 -8.77 18.38
N GLU A 248 -24.94 -9.57 19.40
CA GLU A 248 -24.81 -9.17 20.81
C GLU A 248 -23.37 -8.82 21.18
N ARG A 249 -22.39 -9.56 20.65
CA ARG A 249 -20.98 -9.28 20.92
C ARG A 249 -20.48 -8.04 20.17
N ALA A 250 -20.95 -7.83 18.94
CA ALA A 250 -20.67 -6.60 18.19
C ALA A 250 -21.26 -5.38 18.90
N GLU A 251 -22.50 -5.47 19.40
CA GLU A 251 -23.16 -4.42 20.18
C GLU A 251 -22.40 -4.15 21.49
N SER A 252 -22.06 -5.19 22.26
CA SER A 252 -21.25 -5.07 23.47
C SER A 252 -19.87 -4.43 23.24
N ALA A 253 -19.27 -4.66 22.07
CA ALA A 253 -18.00 -4.03 21.70
C ALA A 253 -18.14 -2.53 21.40
N LEU A 254 -19.32 -2.09 20.94
CA LEU A 254 -19.64 -0.70 20.63
C LEU A 254 -20.18 0.09 21.82
N THR A 255 -20.90 -0.56 22.75
CA THR A 255 -21.60 0.08 23.88
C THR A 255 -20.77 0.22 25.17
N LYS A 256 -19.44 0.16 25.11
CA LYS A 256 -18.61 0.42 26.30
C LYS A 256 -18.60 1.92 26.62
N ASP A 257 -19.59 2.34 27.40
CA ASP A 257 -19.69 3.64 28.07
C ASP A 257 -18.50 3.81 29.02
N GLY A 258 -17.46 4.46 28.54
CA GLY A 258 -16.39 5.03 29.35
C GLY A 258 -16.23 6.50 28.98
N SER A 259 -15.65 7.29 29.88
CA SER A 259 -15.18 8.63 29.52
C SER A 259 -14.28 8.53 28.28
N LEU A 260 -14.40 9.50 27.37
CA LEU A 260 -13.55 9.56 26.18
C LEU A 260 -12.07 9.43 26.57
N GLY A 261 -11.34 8.59 25.84
CA GLY A 261 -9.90 8.47 25.99
C GLY A 261 -9.21 9.75 25.55
N GLU A 262 -7.94 9.90 25.93
CA GLU A 262 -7.15 11.11 25.67
C GLU A 262 -7.17 11.55 24.19
N ILE A 263 -7.07 10.59 23.26
CA ILE A 263 -7.10 10.86 21.82
C ILE A 263 -8.45 11.45 21.40
N CYS A 264 -9.55 10.82 21.79
CA CYS A 264 -10.89 11.29 21.43
C CYS A 264 -11.26 12.60 22.10
N LEU A 265 -10.80 12.85 23.34
CA LEU A 265 -10.93 14.14 24.01
C LEU A 265 -10.20 15.25 23.26
N ARG A 266 -8.96 14.99 22.80
CA ARG A 266 -8.21 15.95 21.98
C ARG A 266 -8.93 16.25 20.67
N LEU A 267 -9.48 15.23 20.00
CA LEU A 267 -10.28 15.42 18.79
C LEU A 267 -11.53 16.26 19.07
N GLN A 268 -12.24 15.99 20.17
CA GLN A 268 -13.43 16.74 20.54
C GLN A 268 -13.10 18.22 20.83
N ASN A 269 -12.01 18.49 21.56
CA ASN A 269 -11.53 19.85 21.82
C ASN A 269 -11.15 20.59 20.51
N LEU A 270 -10.60 19.87 19.51
CA LEU A 270 -10.32 20.44 18.19
C LEU A 270 -11.62 20.82 17.46
N ILE A 271 -12.67 20.00 17.56
CA ILE A 271 -13.99 20.35 17.01
C ILE A 271 -14.59 21.56 17.73
N HIS A 272 -14.54 21.60 19.07
CA HIS A 272 -15.08 22.73 19.85
C HIS A 272 -14.36 24.06 19.62
N SER A 273 -13.06 24.01 19.33
CA SER A 273 -12.27 25.21 19.02
C SER A 273 -12.39 25.68 17.57
N SER A 274 -13.10 24.92 16.72
CA SER A 274 -13.28 25.23 15.31
C SER A 274 -14.58 26.00 15.04
N ASN A 275 -14.59 26.83 13.99
CA ASN A 275 -15.79 27.55 13.53
C ASN A 275 -16.69 26.68 12.62
N LEU A 276 -16.87 25.40 12.95
CA LEU A 276 -17.77 24.52 12.21
C LEU A 276 -19.24 24.86 12.51
N PRO A 277 -20.15 24.73 11.52
CA PRO A 277 -21.59 24.78 11.78
C PRO A 277 -21.98 23.76 12.86
N ALA A 278 -22.95 24.09 13.71
CA ALA A 278 -23.35 23.24 14.83
C ALA A 278 -23.72 21.82 14.40
N GLU A 279 -24.41 21.67 13.26
CA GLU A 279 -24.80 20.36 12.69
C GLU A 279 -23.59 19.52 12.25
N ASP A 280 -22.60 20.16 11.63
CA ASP A 280 -21.35 19.52 11.19
C ASP A 280 -20.47 19.14 12.40
N ALA A 281 -20.44 19.98 13.45
CA ALA A 281 -19.75 19.71 14.71
C ALA A 281 -20.36 18.51 15.44
N THR A 282 -21.69 18.46 15.59
CA THR A 282 -22.40 17.31 16.18
C THR A 282 -22.14 16.03 15.38
N SER A 283 -22.06 16.13 14.05
CA SER A 283 -21.77 14.97 13.20
C SER A 283 -20.36 14.41 13.46
N CYS A 284 -19.36 15.30 13.63
CA CYS A 284 -18.00 14.92 14.03
C CYS A 284 -17.95 14.32 15.44
N GLU A 285 -18.66 14.88 16.41
CA GLU A 285 -18.70 14.37 17.79
C GLU A 285 -19.25 12.95 17.87
N GLN A 286 -20.31 12.64 17.12
CA GLN A 286 -20.86 11.29 17.05
C GLN A 286 -19.88 10.30 16.41
N ALA A 287 -19.12 10.73 15.40
CA ALA A 287 -18.07 9.92 14.78
C ALA A 287 -16.90 9.67 15.76
N ILE A 288 -16.50 10.68 16.55
CA ILE A 288 -15.47 10.58 17.59
C ILE A 288 -15.91 9.63 18.71
N SER A 289 -17.14 9.77 19.19
CA SER A 289 -17.72 8.88 20.21
C SER A 289 -17.71 7.43 19.72
N SER A 290 -18.11 7.19 18.48
CA SER A 290 -18.05 5.87 17.86
C SER A 290 -16.61 5.37 17.71
N LEU A 291 -15.65 6.26 17.40
CA LEU A 291 -14.23 5.94 17.23
C LEU A 291 -13.57 5.49 18.54
N GLN A 292 -14.07 5.97 19.69
CA GLN A 292 -13.59 5.53 21.01
C GLN A 292 -13.72 4.02 21.20
N SER A 293 -14.79 3.41 20.69
CA SER A 293 -14.99 1.95 20.74
C SER A 293 -13.98 1.19 19.88
N VAL A 294 -13.51 1.80 18.80
CA VAL A 294 -12.46 1.26 17.93
C VAL A 294 -11.11 1.33 18.61
N LEU A 295 -10.74 2.50 19.13
CA LEU A 295 -9.44 2.74 19.75
C LEU A 295 -9.28 2.02 21.11
N GLY A 296 -10.39 1.52 21.67
CA GLY A 296 -10.43 0.91 22.99
C GLY A 296 -10.33 1.95 24.10
N ALA A 297 -10.86 1.63 25.29
CA ALA A 297 -10.65 2.45 26.47
C ALA A 297 -9.16 2.47 26.81
N THR A 298 -8.47 3.55 26.44
CA THR A 298 -7.03 3.78 26.64
C THR A 298 -6.69 4.04 28.12
N THR A 299 -7.34 3.32 29.04
CA THR A 299 -7.32 3.60 30.49
C THR A 299 -6.70 2.49 31.34
N SER A 300 -6.13 1.43 30.76
CA SER A 300 -5.26 0.52 31.51
C SER A 300 -4.02 0.13 30.69
N ASN A 301 -2.89 -0.02 31.39
CA ASN A 301 -1.52 -0.20 30.89
C ASN A 301 -1.24 -1.49 30.06
N MET A 302 -2.21 -1.97 29.28
CA MET A 302 -2.05 -3.04 28.30
C MET A 302 -2.58 -2.54 26.96
N GLN A 303 -1.72 -2.49 25.94
CA GLN A 303 -2.14 -2.21 24.56
C GLN A 303 -3.07 -3.33 24.06
N VAL A 304 -4.37 -3.20 24.29
CA VAL A 304 -5.38 -4.08 23.69
C VAL A 304 -5.55 -3.61 22.24
N ARG A 305 -5.09 -4.42 21.28
CA ARG A 305 -5.31 -4.15 19.85
C ARG A 305 -6.82 -4.03 19.55
N PRO A 306 -7.23 -3.18 18.60
CA PRO A 306 -8.64 -3.01 18.27
C PRO A 306 -9.22 -4.31 17.72
N LYS A 307 -10.43 -4.68 18.15
CA LYS A 307 -11.10 -5.90 17.70
C LYS A 307 -11.55 -5.75 16.25
N ILE A 308 -11.52 -6.82 15.45
CA ILE A 308 -11.99 -6.74 14.05
C ILE A 308 -13.43 -6.22 13.94
N GLN A 309 -14.28 -6.59 14.90
CA GLN A 309 -15.71 -6.24 14.91
C GLN A 309 -15.93 -4.74 15.05
N THR A 310 -15.12 -4.04 15.85
CA THR A 310 -15.24 -2.59 16.01
C THR A 310 -14.71 -1.85 14.77
N LEU A 311 -13.64 -2.37 14.15
CA LEU A 311 -13.13 -1.84 12.89
C LEU A 311 -14.12 -2.01 11.73
N LEU A 312 -14.80 -3.16 11.64
CA LEU A 312 -15.84 -3.41 10.65
C LEU A 312 -17.11 -2.61 10.92
N ALA A 313 -17.47 -2.41 12.18
CA ALA A 313 -18.71 -1.71 12.54
C ALA A 313 -18.62 -0.19 12.40
N TRP A 314 -17.46 0.42 12.67
CA TRP A 314 -17.32 1.87 12.69
C TRP A 314 -17.77 2.55 11.38
N PRO A 315 -17.32 2.14 10.18
CA PRO A 315 -17.80 2.72 8.93
C PRO A 315 -19.32 2.58 8.71
N VAL A 316 -19.92 1.54 9.28
CA VAL A 316 -21.36 1.25 9.14
C VAL A 316 -22.20 2.16 10.02
N ILE A 317 -21.71 2.56 11.21
CA ILE A 317 -22.47 3.36 12.18
C ILE A 317 -22.35 4.87 11.99
N LEU A 318 -21.48 5.34 11.11
CA LEU A 318 -21.31 6.77 10.80
C LEU A 318 -22.60 7.42 10.28
N ASN A 319 -22.95 8.60 10.80
CA ASN A 319 -24.11 9.34 10.34
C ASN A 319 -23.90 9.93 8.93
N GLN A 320 -24.99 10.41 8.33
CA GLN A 320 -24.94 11.02 7.01
C GLN A 320 -24.10 12.32 7.02
N GLY A 321 -24.30 13.19 8.00
CA GLY A 321 -23.60 14.47 8.05
C GLY A 321 -22.07 14.31 8.02
N TYR A 322 -21.53 13.32 8.72
CA TYR A 322 -20.10 13.00 8.69
C TYR A 322 -19.65 12.44 7.34
N THR A 323 -20.49 11.65 6.67
CA THR A 323 -20.21 11.17 5.30
C THR A 323 -20.19 12.34 4.31
N ASP A 324 -21.09 13.32 4.47
CA ASP A 324 -21.14 14.53 3.66
C ASP A 324 -19.91 15.43 3.91
N LEU A 325 -19.41 15.49 5.15
CA LEU A 325 -18.15 16.15 5.50
C LEU A 325 -16.94 15.48 4.83
N LEU A 326 -16.89 14.13 4.80
CA LEU A 326 -15.84 13.41 4.07
C LEU A 326 -15.94 13.61 2.55
N THR A 327 -17.15 13.74 2.01
CA THR A 327 -17.42 14.04 0.59
C THR A 327 -16.92 15.45 0.23
N ARG A 328 -17.14 16.42 1.12
CA ARG A 328 -16.59 17.78 1.04
C ARG A 328 -15.09 17.86 1.35
N ARG A 329 -14.50 16.75 1.82
CA ARG A 329 -13.08 16.63 2.21
C ARG A 329 -12.71 17.62 3.32
N GLU A 330 -13.63 17.83 4.25
CA GLU A 330 -13.43 18.74 5.38
C GLU A 330 -12.28 18.24 6.27
N PRO A 331 -11.30 19.09 6.62
CA PRO A 331 -10.08 18.67 7.28
C PRO A 331 -10.34 18.02 8.64
N HIS A 332 -11.34 18.49 9.38
CA HIS A 332 -11.75 17.93 10.67
C HIS A 332 -12.23 16.47 10.55
N ALA A 333 -13.06 16.18 9.54
CA ALA A 333 -13.53 14.83 9.28
C ALA A 333 -12.38 13.93 8.77
N LEU A 334 -11.48 14.47 7.97
CA LEU A 334 -10.29 13.73 7.52
C LEU A 334 -9.35 13.38 8.68
N VAL A 335 -9.15 14.27 9.66
CA VAL A 335 -8.33 13.96 10.85
C VAL A 335 -8.93 12.82 11.67
N ILE A 336 -10.25 12.78 11.83
CA ILE A 336 -10.95 11.67 12.50
C ILE A 336 -10.76 10.37 11.70
N LEU A 337 -10.90 10.42 10.38
CA LEU A 337 -10.63 9.27 9.49
C LEU A 337 -9.17 8.79 9.55
N ALA A 338 -8.20 9.69 9.73
CA ALA A 338 -6.80 9.32 9.88
C ALA A 338 -6.55 8.49 11.16
N HIS A 339 -7.25 8.80 12.26
CA HIS A 339 -7.17 8.01 13.49
C HIS A 339 -7.81 6.62 13.33
N PHE A 340 -8.90 6.52 12.56
CA PHE A 340 -9.42 5.22 12.12
C PHE A 340 -8.39 4.46 11.28
N GLY A 341 -7.71 5.13 10.34
CA GLY A 341 -6.62 4.56 9.54
C GLY A 341 -5.45 4.02 10.40
N ALA A 342 -5.10 4.72 11.48
CA ALA A 342 -4.11 4.23 12.46
C ALA A 342 -4.57 2.98 13.19
N ALA A 343 -5.85 2.90 13.57
CA ALA A 343 -6.43 1.70 14.17
C ALA A 343 -6.40 0.51 13.19
N VAL A 344 -6.73 0.73 11.92
CA VAL A 344 -6.63 -0.28 10.85
C VAL A 344 -5.18 -0.75 10.68
N HIS A 345 -4.21 0.17 10.65
CA HIS A 345 -2.79 -0.19 10.54
C HIS A 345 -2.31 -1.09 11.68
N SER A 346 -2.80 -0.87 12.90
CA SER A 346 -2.45 -1.72 14.05
C SER A 346 -2.92 -3.18 13.91
N ARG A 347 -3.81 -3.45 12.96
CA ARG A 347 -4.36 -4.78 12.61
C ARG A 347 -3.92 -5.31 11.25
N ARG A 348 -2.78 -4.83 10.73
CA ARG A 348 -2.18 -5.33 9.48
C ARG A 348 -1.81 -6.83 9.50
N ASP A 349 -1.91 -7.48 10.65
CA ASP A 349 -1.79 -8.93 10.80
C ASP A 349 -2.93 -9.72 10.12
N ILE A 350 -4.09 -9.10 9.93
CA ILE A 350 -5.23 -9.74 9.25
C ILE A 350 -5.22 -9.33 7.77
N TRP A 351 -5.28 -10.31 6.87
CA TRP A 351 -5.27 -10.10 5.41
C TRP A 351 -6.36 -9.15 4.88
N VAL A 352 -7.49 -9.06 5.59
CA VAL A 352 -8.61 -8.14 5.32
C VAL A 352 -8.17 -6.68 5.39
N TRP A 353 -7.24 -6.38 6.30
CA TRP A 353 -6.73 -5.05 6.56
C TRP A 353 -5.33 -4.94 5.97
N GLY A 354 -5.22 -4.16 4.89
CA GLY A 354 -3.91 -3.78 4.36
C GLY A 354 -3.20 -2.75 5.24
N ASP A 355 -2.23 -2.06 4.67
CA ASP A 355 -1.49 -1.03 5.41
C ASP A 355 -2.27 0.28 5.55
N GLY A 356 -2.85 0.52 6.74
CA GLY A 356 -3.57 1.75 7.09
C GLY A 356 -2.72 3.04 7.10
N VAL A 357 -1.38 2.95 7.03
CA VAL A 357 -0.49 4.11 6.89
C VAL A 357 -0.80 4.90 5.62
N GLN A 358 -1.36 4.26 4.59
CA GLN A 358 -1.76 4.92 3.35
C GLN A 358 -2.86 5.96 3.59
N VAL A 359 -3.86 5.64 4.41
CA VAL A 359 -4.94 6.56 4.76
C VAL A 359 -4.38 7.79 5.48
N ILE A 360 -3.47 7.55 6.43
CA ILE A 360 -2.77 8.62 7.18
C ILE A 360 -1.92 9.47 6.22
N GLY A 361 -1.16 8.83 5.33
CA GLY A 361 -0.26 9.50 4.40
C GLY A 361 -0.99 10.35 3.36
N TYR A 362 -2.09 9.85 2.79
CA TYR A 362 -2.87 10.60 1.81
C TYR A 362 -3.66 11.75 2.45
N ILE A 363 -4.24 11.53 3.64
CA ILE A 363 -4.90 12.60 4.40
C ILE A 363 -3.89 13.68 4.80
N GLY A 364 -2.71 13.28 5.28
CA GLY A 364 -1.61 14.20 5.59
C GLY A 364 -1.18 15.01 4.37
N ARG A 365 -1.12 14.40 3.18
CA ARG A 365 -0.79 15.08 1.92
C ARG A 365 -1.89 16.03 1.44
N TYR A 366 -3.16 15.71 1.69
CA TYR A 366 -4.30 16.55 1.30
C TYR A 366 -4.50 17.76 2.22
N ILE A 367 -4.34 17.59 3.53
CA ILE A 367 -4.47 18.69 4.50
C ILE A 367 -3.27 19.64 4.44
N ALA A 368 -2.11 19.14 3.98
CA ALA A 368 -0.86 19.88 3.89
C ALA A 368 -0.95 21.27 3.22
N PRO A 369 -1.64 21.45 2.07
CA PRO A 369 -1.68 22.71 1.37
C PRO A 369 -2.73 23.69 1.94
N SER A 370 -3.77 23.18 2.60
CA SER A 370 -4.91 23.97 3.13
C SER A 370 -4.66 24.56 4.52
N SER A 371 -3.64 24.09 5.23
CA SER A 371 -3.25 24.54 6.57
C SER A 371 -1.77 24.95 6.59
N PRO A 372 -1.40 26.13 6.04
CA PRO A 372 0.00 26.59 5.99
C PRO A 372 0.67 26.77 7.37
N THR A 373 -0.08 26.62 8.47
CA THR A 373 0.38 26.66 9.86
C THR A 373 0.47 25.29 10.55
N SER A 374 0.06 24.17 9.92
CA SER A 374 0.14 22.86 10.56
C SER A 374 1.47 22.16 10.25
N LEU A 375 2.36 22.16 11.25
CA LEU A 375 3.61 21.40 11.44
C LEU A 375 3.94 20.20 10.53
N GLY A 376 2.98 19.31 10.23
CA GLY A 376 3.25 17.96 9.75
C GLY A 376 3.98 17.83 8.40
N PRO A 377 3.54 18.50 7.32
CA PRO A 377 4.18 18.43 6.01
C PRO A 377 5.48 19.24 5.96
N TYR A 378 5.56 20.34 6.70
CA TYR A 378 6.79 21.11 6.89
C TYR A 378 7.84 20.27 7.65
N ILE A 379 7.41 19.53 8.68
CA ILE A 379 8.27 18.58 9.40
C ILE A 379 8.63 17.39 8.52
N LEU A 380 7.72 16.80 7.75
CA LEU A 380 8.03 15.69 6.85
C LEU A 380 8.98 16.12 5.73
N ALA A 381 8.73 17.26 5.09
CA ALA A 381 9.62 17.82 4.07
C ALA A 381 11.00 18.15 4.65
N ASN A 382 11.07 18.83 5.80
CA ASN A 382 12.35 19.13 6.46
C ASN A 382 13.04 17.88 6.99
N ILE A 383 12.33 16.95 7.63
CA ILE A 383 12.92 15.68 8.10
C ILE A 383 13.46 14.89 6.93
N PHE A 384 12.72 14.68 5.85
CA PHE A 384 13.22 13.86 4.74
C PHE A 384 14.35 14.53 3.95
N ILE A 385 14.32 15.86 3.79
CA ILE A 385 15.42 16.61 3.16
C ILE A 385 16.67 16.65 4.06
N LEU A 386 16.51 16.76 5.39
CA LEU A 386 17.60 16.80 6.37
C LEU A 386 18.13 15.40 6.75
N LEU A 387 17.30 14.35 6.68
CA LEU A 387 17.65 12.97 7.04
C LEU A 387 18.43 12.25 5.94
N ALA A 388 18.13 12.52 4.67
CA ALA A 388 18.82 11.91 3.53
C ALA A 388 20.36 11.94 3.64
N PRO A 389 21.02 13.09 3.91
CA PRO A 389 22.48 13.13 4.01
C PRO A 389 23.04 12.35 5.21
N ALA A 390 22.32 12.28 6.34
CA ALA A 390 22.76 11.49 7.51
C ALA A 390 22.75 9.98 7.21
N LEU A 391 21.77 9.50 6.44
CA LEU A 391 21.71 8.09 6.02
C LEU A 391 22.84 7.75 5.03
N PHE A 392 23.15 8.66 4.10
CA PHE A 392 24.30 8.49 3.21
C PHE A 392 25.63 8.56 3.97
N ALA A 393 25.76 9.45 4.96
CA ALA A 393 26.92 9.57 5.84
C ALA A 393 27.18 8.26 6.61
N ALA A 394 26.15 7.67 7.22
CA ALA A 394 26.25 6.38 7.89
C ALA A 394 26.75 5.27 6.94
N SER A 395 26.24 5.26 5.70
CA SER A 395 26.62 4.28 4.67
C SER A 395 28.10 4.40 4.28
N ILE A 396 28.62 5.61 4.10
CA ILE A 396 30.04 5.83 3.78
C ILE A 396 30.96 5.50 4.98
N TYR A 397 30.53 5.77 6.22
CA TYR A 397 31.29 5.42 7.42
C TYR A 397 31.47 3.90 7.57
N MET A 398 30.40 3.15 7.31
CA MET A 398 30.45 1.68 7.30
C MET A 398 31.31 1.15 6.15
N THR A 399 31.21 1.77 4.97
CA THR A 399 32.00 1.39 3.79
C THR A 399 33.50 1.60 4.02
N LEU A 400 33.90 2.72 4.62
CA LEU A 400 35.29 2.96 5.01
C LEU A 400 35.75 1.91 6.01
N GLY A 401 34.96 1.62 7.04
CA GLY A 401 35.29 0.60 8.04
C GLY A 401 35.49 -0.79 7.42
N ARG A 402 34.63 -1.20 6.50
CA ARG A 402 34.78 -2.45 5.73
C ARG A 402 36.04 -2.44 4.85
N THR A 403 36.31 -1.33 4.16
CA THR A 403 37.48 -1.18 3.30
C THR A 403 38.79 -1.31 4.10
N ILE A 404 38.87 -0.68 5.28
CA ILE A 404 40.06 -0.75 6.14
C ILE A 404 40.29 -2.18 6.66
N ARG A 405 39.23 -2.89 7.07
CA ARG A 405 39.33 -4.30 7.52
C ARG A 405 39.74 -5.22 6.38
N HIS A 406 39.20 -5.01 5.19
CA HIS A 406 39.46 -5.84 4.02
C HIS A 406 40.91 -5.74 3.52
N VAL A 407 41.63 -4.65 3.81
CA VAL A 407 43.07 -4.53 3.50
C VAL A 407 43.96 -4.81 4.72
N LYS A 408 43.37 -5.32 5.81
CA LYS A 408 44.03 -5.55 7.12
C LYS A 408 44.78 -4.30 7.64
N GLY A 409 44.25 -3.12 7.33
CA GLY A 409 44.87 -1.83 7.63
C GLY A 409 44.47 -1.22 8.97
N GLU A 410 43.91 -2.00 9.91
CA GLU A 410 43.35 -1.46 11.16
C GLU A 410 44.39 -0.68 11.98
N HIS A 411 45.64 -1.13 11.98
CA HIS A 411 46.77 -0.48 12.66
C HIS A 411 47.18 0.86 12.03
N LEU A 412 46.82 1.11 10.78
CA LEU A 412 47.12 2.37 10.07
C LEU A 412 46.05 3.44 10.32
N SER A 413 44.85 3.03 10.77
CA SER A 413 43.78 3.97 11.11
C SER A 413 44.15 4.81 12.33
N PHE A 414 43.99 6.13 12.24
CA PHE A 414 44.26 7.04 13.35
C PHE A 414 43.29 6.84 14.53
N ILE A 415 42.04 6.48 14.23
CA ILE A 415 40.99 6.21 15.21
C ILE A 415 40.57 4.75 15.05
N ARG A 416 40.40 4.03 16.18
CA ARG A 416 39.90 2.65 16.16
C ARG A 416 38.55 2.60 15.43
N ILE A 417 38.46 1.78 14.39
CA ILE A 417 37.34 1.76 13.42
C ILE A 417 35.97 1.58 14.13
N SER A 418 35.91 0.73 15.15
CA SER A 418 34.68 0.49 15.93
C SER A 418 34.21 1.71 16.73
N ARG A 419 35.14 2.58 17.16
CA ARG A 419 34.81 3.86 17.81
C ARG A 419 34.47 4.92 16.76
N LEU A 420 35.24 5.00 15.68
CA LEU A 420 35.04 5.97 14.59
C LEU A 420 33.62 5.93 14.02
N THR A 421 33.14 4.75 13.62
CA THR A 421 31.78 4.62 13.06
C THR A 421 30.72 4.96 14.11
N LYS A 422 30.89 4.51 15.36
CA LYS A 422 29.94 4.81 16.44
C LYS A 422 29.87 6.30 16.76
N THR A 423 31.01 6.97 16.91
CA THR A 423 31.07 8.41 17.27
C THR A 423 30.51 9.28 16.17
N LEU A 424 30.80 8.97 14.90
CA LEU A 424 30.33 9.77 13.77
C LEU A 424 28.82 9.59 13.54
N VAL A 425 28.31 8.36 13.62
CA VAL A 425 26.85 8.11 13.52
C VAL A 425 26.11 8.77 14.68
N TRP A 426 26.60 8.67 15.92
CA TRP A 426 25.98 9.37 17.05
C TRP A 426 26.04 10.89 16.91
N GLY A 427 27.11 11.44 16.33
CA GLY A 427 27.20 12.86 16.00
C GLY A 427 26.12 13.30 15.01
N ASP A 428 25.88 12.51 13.97
CA ASP A 428 24.86 12.80 12.95
C ASP A 428 23.42 12.58 13.48
N VAL A 429 23.22 11.61 14.38
CA VAL A 429 21.93 11.43 15.07
C VAL A 429 21.66 12.59 16.02
N LEU A 430 22.66 13.02 16.78
CA LEU A 430 22.53 14.16 17.70
C LEU A 430 22.22 15.45 16.93
N SER A 431 22.93 15.72 15.84
CA SER A 431 22.65 16.89 15.00
C SER A 431 21.26 16.83 14.38
N PHE A 432 20.78 15.66 13.97
CA PHE A 432 19.42 15.46 13.47
C PHE A 432 18.38 15.71 14.56
N VAL A 433 18.56 15.20 15.78
CA VAL A 433 17.63 15.43 16.89
C VAL A 433 17.55 16.92 17.22
N ILE A 434 18.67 17.63 17.27
CA ILE A 434 18.70 19.08 17.52
C ILE A 434 17.96 19.83 16.38
N GLN A 435 18.19 19.46 15.12
CA GLN A 435 17.52 20.06 13.96
C GLN A 435 16.02 19.74 13.90
N GLY A 436 15.62 18.51 14.22
CA GLY A 436 14.21 18.10 14.22
C GLY A 436 13.39 18.83 15.28
N ASN A 437 13.97 19.08 16.46
CA ASN A 437 13.31 19.82 17.54
C ASN A 437 13.28 21.34 17.31
N SER A 438 14.08 21.88 16.38
CA SER A 438 14.08 23.32 16.05
C SER A 438 12.71 23.80 15.56
N SER A 439 12.00 22.95 14.81
CA SER A 439 10.67 23.26 14.30
C SER A 439 9.71 23.50 15.46
N THR A 440 9.70 22.60 16.46
CA THR A 440 8.91 22.71 17.70
C THR A 440 9.16 24.03 18.44
N PHE A 441 10.42 24.44 18.57
CA PHE A 441 10.75 25.73 19.22
C PHE A 441 10.21 26.93 18.45
N SER A 442 10.13 26.86 17.11
CA SER A 442 9.54 27.92 16.31
C SER A 442 8.04 28.07 16.52
N ILE A 443 7.30 26.97 16.76
CA ILE A 443 5.85 27.02 17.01
C ILE A 443 5.53 27.51 18.42
N LEU A 444 6.39 27.18 19.40
CA LEU A 444 6.24 27.63 20.78
C LEU A 444 6.63 29.11 20.98
N GLY A 445 6.95 29.84 19.90
CA GLY A 445 7.35 31.25 19.94
C GLY A 445 8.82 31.49 20.30
N TYR A 446 9.63 30.44 20.46
CA TYR A 446 11.07 30.53 20.74
C TYR A 446 11.90 30.59 19.46
N THR A 447 11.67 31.59 18.60
CA THR A 447 12.30 31.72 17.28
C THR A 447 13.83 31.83 17.32
N THR A 448 14.39 32.52 18.34
CA THR A 448 15.85 32.59 18.54
C THR A 448 16.46 31.22 18.85
N TRP A 449 15.81 30.45 19.72
CA TRP A 449 16.27 29.09 20.08
C TRP A 449 16.09 28.11 18.93
N ALA A 450 15.03 28.26 18.14
CA ALA A 450 14.85 27.51 16.90
C ALA A 450 16.01 27.75 15.92
N LYS A 451 16.40 29.02 15.73
CA LYS A 451 17.53 29.39 14.87
C LYS A 451 18.84 28.78 15.36
N VAL A 452 19.16 28.98 16.64
CA VAL A 452 20.38 28.44 17.26
C VAL A 452 20.44 26.92 17.19
N ALA A 453 19.30 26.22 17.35
CA ALA A 453 19.25 24.78 17.25
C ALA A 453 19.60 24.28 15.83
N VAL A 454 19.03 24.89 14.78
CA VAL A 454 19.38 24.50 13.39
C VAL A 454 20.85 24.75 13.09
N ASP A 455 21.35 25.96 13.41
CA ASP A 455 22.75 26.35 13.23
C ASP A 455 23.71 25.37 13.92
N SER A 456 23.41 25.02 15.18
CA SER A 456 24.22 24.11 15.98
C SER A 456 24.24 22.69 15.39
N GLY A 457 23.10 22.21 14.91
CA GLY A 457 23.01 20.89 14.27
C GLY A 457 23.81 20.82 12.96
N LEU A 458 23.67 21.83 12.09
CA LEU A 458 24.45 21.90 10.86
C LEU A 458 25.97 21.97 11.13
N ALA A 459 26.39 22.71 12.16
CA ALA A 459 27.78 22.79 12.57
C ALA A 459 28.34 21.45 13.08
N ILE A 460 27.59 20.75 13.94
CA ILE A 460 27.97 19.41 14.44
C ILE A 460 28.14 18.43 13.27
N GLN A 461 27.20 18.43 12.33
CA GLN A 461 27.23 17.57 11.15
C GLN A 461 28.45 17.88 10.27
N LEU A 462 28.76 19.15 10.03
CA LEU A 462 29.92 19.57 9.24
C LEU A 462 31.25 19.15 9.89
N ILE A 463 31.35 19.27 11.22
CA ILE A 463 32.54 18.86 11.99
C ILE A 463 32.70 17.33 11.94
N SER A 464 31.63 16.58 12.20
CA SER A 464 31.60 15.11 12.11
C SER A 464 32.10 14.65 10.74
N PHE A 465 31.55 15.22 9.68
CA PHE A 465 31.90 14.87 8.31
C PHE A 465 33.34 15.25 7.93
N SER A 466 33.84 16.38 8.45
CA SER A 466 35.23 16.82 8.25
C SER A 466 36.23 15.87 8.90
N ILE A 467 35.94 15.38 10.11
CA ILE A 467 36.77 14.39 10.82
C ILE A 467 36.82 13.08 10.03
N PHE A 468 35.68 12.64 9.49
CA PHE A 468 35.61 11.47 8.63
C PHE A 468 36.50 11.61 7.40
N TRP A 469 36.36 12.72 6.67
CA TRP A 469 37.11 12.95 5.44
C TRP A 469 38.62 13.01 5.69
N LEU A 470 39.04 13.68 6.78
CA LEU A 470 40.44 13.68 7.22
C LEU A 470 40.94 12.27 7.55
N THR A 471 40.14 11.46 8.23
CA THR A 471 40.52 10.09 8.60
C THR A 471 40.70 9.21 7.36
N ALA A 472 39.82 9.34 6.37
CA ALA A 472 39.95 8.66 5.08
C ALA A 472 41.23 9.08 4.34
N LEU A 473 41.56 10.37 4.29
CA LEU A 473 42.79 10.88 3.67
C LEU A 473 44.07 10.42 4.39
N ILE A 474 44.06 10.45 5.73
CA ILE A 474 45.19 9.98 6.54
C ILE A 474 45.40 8.47 6.31
N PHE A 475 44.32 7.70 6.28
CA PHE A 475 44.38 6.27 6.00
C PHE A 475 45.00 5.98 4.64
N GLU A 476 44.55 6.66 3.58
CA GLU A 476 45.11 6.50 2.23
C GLU A 476 46.60 6.85 2.17
N ARG A 477 46.99 7.98 2.77
CA ARG A 477 48.42 8.37 2.83
C ARG A 477 49.26 7.35 3.57
N ARG A 478 48.74 6.77 4.65
CA ARG A 478 49.44 5.77 5.45
C ARG A 478 49.55 4.41 4.74
N ILE A 479 48.49 3.93 4.10
CA ILE A 479 48.54 2.65 3.36
C ILE A 479 49.39 2.74 2.08
N ASN A 480 49.49 3.91 1.46
CA ASN A 480 50.41 4.13 0.35
C ASN A 480 51.88 4.25 0.80
N ARG A 481 52.13 4.62 2.06
CA ARG A 481 53.49 4.70 2.64
C ARG A 481 53.94 3.38 3.29
N SER A 482 53.01 2.64 3.88
CA SER A 482 53.20 1.37 4.57
C SER A 482 52.20 0.35 4.02
N SER A 483 52.44 -0.12 2.79
CA SER A 483 51.52 -1.02 2.08
C SER A 483 51.43 -2.38 2.77
N THR A 484 50.20 -2.86 2.96
CA THR A 484 49.92 -4.22 3.45
C THR A 484 49.99 -5.22 2.30
N LEU A 485 50.29 -6.48 2.60
CA LEU A 485 50.39 -7.54 1.58
C LEU A 485 49.09 -7.67 0.75
N GLU A 486 47.93 -7.48 1.39
CA GLU A 486 46.63 -7.54 0.72
C GLU A 486 46.29 -6.28 -0.10
N SER A 487 46.92 -5.14 0.17
CA SER A 487 46.70 -3.92 -0.62
C SER A 487 47.44 -3.93 -1.96
N LEU A 488 48.47 -4.77 -2.09
CA LEU A 488 49.29 -4.96 -3.30
C LEU A 488 48.68 -5.95 -4.30
N LEU A 489 47.66 -6.71 -3.91
CA LEU A 489 47.00 -7.68 -4.78
C LEU A 489 46.25 -6.96 -5.93
N PRO A 490 46.54 -7.26 -7.21
CA PRO A 490 45.92 -6.59 -8.37
C PRO A 490 44.40 -6.71 -8.44
N THR A 491 43.85 -7.72 -7.77
CA THR A 491 42.42 -8.05 -7.74
C THR A 491 41.62 -7.29 -6.69
N ASN A 492 42.27 -6.54 -5.79
CA ASN A 492 41.59 -5.94 -4.64
C ASN A 492 40.96 -4.56 -4.99
N PRO A 493 39.62 -4.40 -4.91
CA PRO A 493 38.93 -3.18 -5.34
C PRO A 493 39.04 -2.01 -4.35
N TRP A 494 39.82 -2.11 -3.26
CA TRP A 494 39.87 -1.11 -2.19
C TRP A 494 40.13 0.34 -2.66
N ARG A 495 41.00 0.55 -3.66
CA ARG A 495 41.23 1.88 -4.27
C ARG A 495 40.01 2.42 -4.99
N LYS A 496 39.28 1.54 -5.67
CA LYS A 496 38.04 1.90 -6.37
C LYS A 496 36.95 2.30 -5.37
N SER A 497 36.88 1.63 -4.23
CA SER A 497 35.98 1.98 -3.13
C SER A 497 36.35 3.31 -2.46
N LEU A 498 37.65 3.60 -2.27
CA LEU A 498 38.11 4.89 -1.74
C LEU A 498 37.83 6.06 -2.68
N HIS A 499 38.05 5.94 -3.99
CA HIS A 499 37.72 7.01 -4.93
C HIS A 499 36.22 7.32 -4.96
N MET A 500 35.37 6.28 -4.90
CA MET A 500 33.92 6.45 -4.75
C MET A 500 33.60 7.19 -3.46
N LEU A 501 34.23 6.78 -2.34
CA LEU A 501 34.07 7.42 -1.04
C LEU A 501 34.44 8.91 -1.09
N TYR A 502 35.54 9.28 -1.74
CA TYR A 502 35.96 10.67 -1.88
C TYR A 502 35.00 11.48 -2.73
N ALA A 503 34.54 10.94 -3.86
CA ALA A 503 33.58 11.62 -4.72
C ALA A 503 32.25 11.90 -3.99
N VAL A 504 31.69 10.88 -3.33
CA VAL A 504 30.46 11.03 -2.53
C VAL A 504 30.69 12.00 -1.36
N SER A 505 31.84 11.90 -0.69
CA SER A 505 32.14 12.79 0.44
C SER A 505 32.26 14.24 0.01
N ALA A 506 32.91 14.53 -1.11
CA ALA A 506 33.04 15.89 -1.62
C ALA A 506 31.67 16.52 -1.94
N LEU A 507 30.76 15.75 -2.56
CA LEU A 507 29.40 16.21 -2.89
C LEU A 507 28.56 16.49 -1.62
N ILE A 508 28.63 15.60 -0.63
CA ILE A 508 27.93 15.81 0.66
C ILE A 508 28.53 17.01 1.40
N MET A 509 29.86 17.16 1.40
CA MET A 509 30.53 18.29 2.04
C MET A 509 30.12 19.63 1.42
N ALA A 510 30.12 19.73 0.08
CA ALA A 510 29.72 20.94 -0.63
C ALA A 510 28.29 21.36 -0.27
N ARG A 511 27.37 20.37 -0.21
CA ARG A 511 25.98 20.57 0.20
C ARG A 511 25.87 21.02 1.65
N SER A 512 26.59 20.39 2.58
CA SER A 512 26.59 20.76 4.00
C SER A 512 27.11 22.18 4.22
N ILE A 513 28.17 22.59 3.51
CA ILE A 513 28.70 23.96 3.55
C ILE A 513 27.65 24.95 3.02
N PHE A 514 27.01 24.64 1.88
CA PHE A 514 25.95 25.48 1.34
C PHE A 514 24.80 25.66 2.34
N ARG A 515 24.36 24.58 3.02
CA ARG A 515 23.29 24.64 4.02
C ARG A 515 23.66 25.51 5.23
N VAL A 516 24.91 25.47 5.69
CA VAL A 516 25.40 26.40 6.73
C VAL A 516 25.34 27.85 6.23
N VAL A 517 25.84 28.11 5.02
CA VAL A 517 25.85 29.46 4.43
C VAL A 517 24.43 30.00 4.25
N GLU A 518 23.53 29.21 3.67
CA GLU A 518 22.13 29.55 3.47
C GLU A 518 21.45 29.98 4.78
N TYR A 519 21.66 29.21 5.85
CA TYR A 519 20.99 29.46 7.13
C TYR A 519 21.61 30.62 7.92
N VAL A 520 22.94 30.79 7.86
CA VAL A 520 23.65 31.92 8.47
C VAL A 520 23.24 33.24 7.81
N LEU A 521 23.10 33.28 6.48
CA LEU A 521 22.65 34.46 5.74
C LEU A 521 21.16 34.76 5.94
N GLY A 522 20.33 33.75 6.21
CA GLY A 522 18.91 33.90 6.52
C GLY A 522 18.06 34.42 5.36
N ASN A 523 16.82 34.83 5.64
CA ASN A 523 15.81 35.15 4.62
C ASN A 523 16.16 36.32 3.69
N ASN A 524 17.07 37.21 4.10
CA ASN A 524 17.51 38.34 3.27
C ASN A 524 18.76 38.00 2.43
N GLY A 525 19.26 36.76 2.52
CA GLY A 525 20.43 36.29 1.80
C GLY A 525 20.17 36.04 0.32
N TYR A 526 21.21 36.23 -0.49
CA TYR A 526 21.20 35.86 -1.92
C TYR A 526 20.78 34.38 -2.18
N PRO A 527 21.19 33.39 -1.37
CA PRO A 527 20.77 31.99 -1.58
C PRO A 527 19.26 31.77 -1.43
N LEU A 528 18.63 32.31 -0.39
CA LEU A 528 17.18 32.15 -0.17
C LEU A 528 16.32 32.96 -1.14
N SER A 529 16.85 34.05 -1.72
CA SER A 529 16.14 34.86 -2.72
C SER A 529 16.15 34.25 -4.12
N HIS A 530 17.01 33.27 -4.39
CA HIS A 530 17.20 32.68 -5.71
C HIS A 530 17.12 31.15 -5.69
N GLU A 531 16.02 30.60 -6.21
CA GLU A 531 15.75 29.15 -6.23
C GLU A 531 16.84 28.33 -6.94
N TRP A 532 17.53 28.89 -7.94
CA TRP A 532 18.58 28.19 -8.68
C TRP A 532 19.74 27.75 -7.77
N THR A 533 20.02 28.50 -6.70
CA THR A 533 21.11 28.18 -5.78
C THR A 533 20.84 26.88 -5.03
N LEU A 534 19.58 26.65 -4.62
CA LEU A 534 19.13 25.42 -3.98
C LEU A 534 19.23 24.23 -4.95
N TYR A 535 18.81 24.40 -6.20
CA TYR A 535 18.91 23.31 -7.18
C TYR A 535 20.36 22.89 -7.44
N ILE A 536 21.27 23.86 -7.61
CA ILE A 536 22.67 23.60 -7.93
C ILE A 536 23.46 23.07 -6.74
N PHE A 537 23.29 23.66 -5.56
CA PHE A 537 24.16 23.36 -4.41
C PHE A 537 23.55 22.37 -3.41
N ASP A 538 22.26 22.04 -3.53
CA ASP A 538 21.62 21.05 -2.66
C ASP A 538 21.07 19.85 -3.43
N SER A 539 20.23 20.07 -4.45
CA SER A 539 19.52 18.98 -5.13
C SER A 539 20.41 18.16 -6.08
N ILE A 540 21.23 18.84 -6.90
CA ILE A 540 22.12 18.19 -7.87
C ILE A 540 23.18 17.32 -7.16
N PRO A 541 23.90 17.78 -6.11
CA PRO A 541 24.88 16.97 -5.41
C PRO A 541 24.28 15.69 -4.82
N MET A 542 23.07 15.76 -4.23
CA MET A 542 22.41 14.58 -3.67
C MET A 542 21.96 13.59 -4.75
N SER A 543 21.46 14.10 -5.86
CA SER A 543 21.11 13.26 -7.02
C SER A 543 22.34 12.55 -7.58
N MET A 544 23.48 13.24 -7.67
CA MET A 544 24.75 12.63 -8.07
C MET A 544 25.23 11.57 -7.08
N VAL A 545 25.11 11.80 -5.77
CA VAL A 545 25.43 10.79 -4.74
C VAL A 545 24.61 9.51 -4.95
N MET A 546 23.30 9.63 -5.20
CA MET A 546 22.44 8.47 -5.48
C MET A 546 22.90 7.71 -6.73
N VAL A 547 23.21 8.42 -7.81
CA VAL A 547 23.70 7.81 -9.06
C VAL A 547 25.04 7.09 -8.83
N ILE A 548 25.97 7.69 -8.08
CA ILE A 548 27.26 7.06 -7.76
C ILE A 548 27.06 5.78 -6.94
N PHE A 549 26.17 5.79 -5.95
CA PHE A 549 25.83 4.59 -5.18
C PHE A 549 25.14 3.51 -6.03
N LEU A 550 24.28 3.89 -6.98
CA LEU A 550 23.64 2.95 -7.91
C LEU A 550 24.66 2.27 -8.84
N ILE A 551 25.60 3.03 -9.38
CA ILE A 551 26.62 2.50 -10.30
C ILE A 551 27.65 1.64 -9.56
N ARG A 552 27.99 2.02 -8.32
CA ARG A 552 29.17 1.51 -7.64
C ARG A 552 28.93 1.25 -6.16
N TYR A 553 27.90 0.46 -5.87
CA TYR A 553 27.67 -0.02 -4.51
C TYR A 553 28.78 -1.03 -4.12
N PRO A 554 29.41 -0.91 -2.93
CA PRO A 554 30.53 -1.74 -2.50
C PRO A 554 30.08 -3.14 -2.05
N ASN A 555 29.49 -3.93 -2.97
CA ASN A 555 29.02 -5.31 -2.73
C ASN A 555 30.16 -6.34 -2.65
N GLU A 556 31.35 -5.99 -3.14
CA GLU A 556 32.49 -6.90 -3.27
C GLU A 556 33.28 -7.08 -1.95
N LEU A 557 33.04 -6.23 -0.96
CA LEU A 557 33.73 -6.25 0.34
C LEU A 557 32.95 -7.11 1.36
N LYS A 558 32.91 -8.43 1.16
CA LYS A 558 32.34 -9.36 2.15
C LYS A 558 33.34 -9.57 3.30
N PRO A 559 32.88 -9.55 4.57
CA PRO A 559 33.73 -9.90 5.70
C PRO A 559 34.13 -11.38 5.64
N ASP A 560 35.37 -11.66 5.98
CA ASP A 560 35.89 -13.03 6.13
C ASP A 560 35.26 -13.64 7.40
N PRO A 561 34.47 -14.74 7.31
CA PRO A 561 33.69 -15.29 8.43
C PRO A 561 34.53 -15.78 9.63
N GLY A 562 35.86 -15.77 9.54
CA GLY A 562 36.76 -16.18 10.61
C GLY A 562 37.03 -15.12 11.70
N LEU A 563 36.78 -13.83 11.45
CA LEU A 563 37.20 -12.73 12.34
C LEU A 563 36.09 -12.14 13.23
N GLU A 564 34.82 -12.50 13.04
CA GLU A 564 33.70 -12.00 13.86
C GLU A 564 33.55 -12.71 15.22
N ARG A 565 34.33 -13.78 15.49
CA ARG A 565 34.16 -14.58 16.72
C ARG A 565 34.59 -13.87 18.02
N HIS A 566 35.20 -12.68 17.96
CA HIS A 566 35.80 -12.03 19.15
C HIS A 566 35.34 -10.61 19.45
N SER A 567 34.27 -10.08 18.84
CA SER A 567 33.83 -8.71 19.15
C SER A 567 32.32 -8.48 19.04
N ASP A 568 31.62 -8.98 20.05
CA ASP A 568 30.42 -8.43 20.69
C ASP A 568 29.03 -8.42 20.02
N VAL A 569 28.11 -8.89 20.88
CA VAL A 569 26.65 -8.71 21.03
C VAL A 569 25.75 -9.73 20.30
N PRO A 570 25.12 -10.66 21.05
CA PRO A 570 24.16 -11.61 20.50
C PRO A 570 22.83 -10.91 20.19
N LEU A 571 22.49 -10.82 18.91
CA LEU A 571 21.13 -10.56 18.45
C LEU A 571 20.59 -11.87 17.87
N ALA A 572 20.00 -12.70 18.72
CA ALA A 572 19.09 -13.76 18.31
C ALA A 572 18.21 -14.16 19.50
N TYR A 573 17.03 -13.55 19.59
CA TYR A 573 15.89 -14.23 20.19
C TYR A 573 15.50 -15.37 19.24
N SER A 574 15.99 -16.55 19.56
CA SER A 574 15.48 -17.82 19.07
C SER A 574 14.08 -18.01 19.66
N TYR A 575 13.06 -18.05 18.81
CA TYR A 575 11.82 -18.73 19.15
C TYR A 575 12.10 -20.23 19.05
N SER A 576 12.28 -20.86 20.20
CA SER A 576 12.22 -22.31 20.37
C SER A 576 11.00 -22.64 21.22
N GLU A 577 10.06 -23.33 20.58
CA GLU A 577 9.15 -24.36 21.11
C GLU A 577 9.05 -24.48 22.64
N VAL A 578 7.87 -24.14 23.19
CA VAL A 578 7.02 -24.99 24.07
C VAL A 578 5.57 -24.54 23.88
#